data_AF-A0A2B0WEP0-F1
#
_entry.id   AF-A0A2B0WEP0-F1
#
_cell.length_a   1.000
_cell.length_b   1.000
_cell.length_c   1.000
_cell.angle_alpha   90.00
_cell.angle_beta   90.00
_cell.angle_gamma   90.00
#
_symmetry.space_group_name_H-M   'P 1'
#
loop_
_entity.id
_entity.type
_entity.pdbx_description
1 polymer ?
#
loop_
_entity_poly.entity_id
_entity_poly.type
_entity_poly.pdbx_seq_one_letter_code
_entity_poly.pdbx_strand_id
1 'polypeptide(L)'
;MEQTSSGSDPSVNENTNEYLEEAEQNMLRAFDKIQKRYGWTDEYVLSIPYSRLMDLFSFIAQEEQQEELNEWKKMAFIGFQTRQLEEGTTFNDYLQAFGLTGSQEDKDSSYEMGEVWTKEECEAHVEHIMAQFQEDDDEE
;
A
#
# COMPACT_ATOMS: atom_id res chain seq x y z
N MET A 1 58.94 14.37 32.76
CA MET A 1 57.50 14.19 33.02
C MET A 1 56.85 14.07 31.66
N GLU A 2 56.64 12.83 31.22
CA GLU A 2 55.99 12.52 29.96
C GLU A 2 54.48 12.58 30.18
N GLN A 3 53.79 13.45 29.46
CA GLN A 3 52.34 13.40 29.36
C GLN A 3 52.01 12.49 28.17
N THR A 4 51.64 11.25 28.46
CA THR A 4 51.03 10.36 27.48
C THR A 4 49.59 10.82 27.27
N SER A 5 49.32 11.49 26.16
CA SER A 5 47.97 11.72 25.67
C SER A 5 47.29 10.37 25.42
N SER A 6 46.31 10.08 26.26
CA SER A 6 45.34 9.01 26.05
C SER A 6 44.52 9.37 24.82
N GLY A 7 44.85 8.77 23.68
CA GLY A 7 43.99 8.75 22.51
C GLY A 7 42.77 7.89 22.85
N SER A 8 41.66 8.53 23.18
CA SER A 8 40.35 7.89 23.14
C SER A 8 39.95 7.73 21.69
N ASP A 9 40.09 6.51 21.14
CA ASP A 9 39.48 6.17 19.86
C ASP A 9 37.94 6.22 20.02
N PRO A 10 37.21 6.93 19.15
CA PRO A 10 35.77 7.05 19.25
C PRO A 10 35.12 5.74 18.79
N SER A 11 34.05 5.36 19.49
CA SER A 11 33.11 4.30 19.14
C SER A 11 32.49 4.52 17.76
N VAL A 12 32.98 3.82 16.73
CA VAL A 12 32.39 3.84 15.37
C VAL A 12 31.88 2.47 14.91
N ASN A 13 32.00 1.43 15.75
CA ASN A 13 31.81 0.04 15.28
C ASN A 13 30.39 -0.52 15.50
N GLU A 14 29.61 -0.01 16.46
CA GLU A 14 28.32 -0.61 16.81
C GLU A 14 27.20 -0.20 15.84
N ASN A 15 27.14 1.07 15.43
CA ASN A 15 26.09 1.57 14.52
C ASN A 15 26.21 1.05 13.08
N THR A 16 27.42 0.70 12.63
CA THR A 16 27.64 0.22 11.26
C THR A 16 27.17 -1.23 11.09
N ASN A 17 27.25 -2.02 12.16
CA ASN A 17 26.85 -3.42 12.13
C ASN A 17 25.32 -3.57 12.12
N GLU A 18 24.60 -2.76 12.90
CA GLU A 18 23.14 -2.76 12.94
C GLU A 18 22.52 -2.41 11.58
N TYR A 19 23.07 -1.40 10.88
CA TYR A 19 22.60 -1.00 9.55
C TYR A 19 22.80 -2.10 8.49
N LEU A 20 23.89 -2.86 8.59
CA LEU A 20 24.17 -3.98 7.68
C LEU A 20 23.20 -5.15 7.93
N GLU A 21 22.93 -5.47 9.20
CA GLU A 21 21.98 -6.52 9.58
C GLU A 21 20.55 -6.17 9.14
N GLU A 22 20.12 -4.92 9.31
CA GLU A 22 18.80 -4.45 8.84
C GLU A 22 18.69 -4.52 7.31
N ALA A 23 19.72 -4.09 6.59
CA ALA A 23 19.74 -4.15 5.13
C ALA A 23 19.68 -5.60 4.63
N GLU A 24 20.39 -6.53 5.27
CA GLU A 24 20.36 -7.95 4.94
C GLU A 24 18.96 -8.55 5.17
N GLN A 25 18.34 -8.27 6.33
CA GLN A 25 16.99 -8.75 6.60
C GLN A 25 15.94 -8.18 5.65
N ASN A 26 16.06 -6.90 5.30
CA ASN A 26 15.17 -6.26 4.33
C ASN A 26 15.32 -6.90 2.95
N MET A 27 16.56 -7.21 2.55
CA MET A 27 16.82 -7.92 1.31
C MET A 27 16.19 -9.32 1.32
N LEU A 28 16.39 -10.11 2.37
CA LEU A 28 15.78 -11.45 2.51
C LEU A 28 14.25 -11.40 2.45
N ARG A 29 13.63 -10.45 3.15
CA ARG A 29 12.18 -10.25 3.10
C ARG A 29 11.71 -9.91 1.67
N ALA A 30 12.49 -9.13 0.94
CA ALA A 30 12.16 -8.76 -0.43
C ALA A 30 12.29 -9.96 -1.39
N PHE A 31 13.27 -10.86 -1.18
CA PHE A 31 13.36 -12.13 -1.90
C PHE A 31 12.11 -12.99 -1.68
N ASP A 32 11.71 -13.20 -0.42
CA ASP A 32 10.50 -13.97 -0.08
C ASP A 32 9.26 -13.42 -0.78
N LYS A 33 9.13 -12.09 -0.86
CA LYS A 33 8.01 -11.43 -1.56
C LYS A 33 8.01 -11.73 -3.06
N ILE A 34 9.17 -11.65 -3.71
CA ILE A 34 9.30 -12.01 -5.13
C ILE A 34 8.92 -13.48 -5.34
N GLN A 35 9.43 -14.38 -4.50
CA GLN A 35 9.16 -15.81 -4.64
C GLN A 35 7.69 -16.14 -4.42
N LYS A 36 7.07 -15.57 -3.37
CA LYS A 36 5.65 -15.75 -3.08
C LYS A 36 4.77 -15.27 -4.23
N ARG A 37 5.17 -14.18 -4.90
CA ARG A 37 4.38 -13.56 -5.96
C ARG A 37 4.54 -14.24 -7.32
N TYR A 38 5.75 -14.62 -7.69
CA TYR A 38 6.06 -15.15 -9.02
C TYR A 38 6.36 -16.66 -9.05
N GLY A 39 6.44 -17.31 -7.88
CA GLY A 39 6.77 -18.74 -7.77
C GLY A 39 8.23 -19.06 -8.14
N TRP A 40 9.12 -18.07 -8.09
CA TRP A 40 10.52 -18.25 -8.48
C TRP A 40 11.34 -18.95 -7.40
N THR A 41 12.35 -19.72 -7.81
CA THR A 41 13.32 -20.35 -6.90
C THR A 41 14.41 -19.36 -6.49
N ASP A 42 15.08 -19.62 -5.36
CA ASP A 42 16.24 -18.82 -4.91
C ASP A 42 17.30 -18.68 -6.00
N GLU A 43 17.62 -19.79 -6.66
CA GLU A 43 18.60 -19.84 -7.74
C GLU A 43 18.24 -18.88 -8.88
N TYR A 44 16.96 -18.80 -9.23
CA TYR A 44 16.50 -17.90 -10.27
C TYR A 44 16.59 -16.43 -9.82
N VAL A 45 16.10 -16.09 -8.62
CA VAL A 45 16.16 -14.71 -8.11
C VAL A 45 17.62 -14.23 -8.00
N LEU A 46 18.52 -15.08 -7.51
CA LEU A 46 19.96 -14.79 -7.41
C LEU A 46 20.66 -14.65 -8.76
N SER A 47 20.09 -15.23 -9.83
CA SER A 47 20.64 -15.12 -11.19
C SER A 47 20.30 -13.79 -11.88
N ILE A 48 19.34 -13.03 -11.34
CA ILE A 48 18.88 -11.77 -11.93
C ILE A 48 19.91 -10.66 -11.68
N PRO A 49 20.15 -9.75 -12.66
CA PRO A 49 20.99 -8.58 -12.43
C PRO A 49 20.47 -7.74 -11.26
N TYR A 50 21.38 -7.28 -10.40
CA TYR A 50 21.05 -6.50 -9.21
C TYR A 50 20.15 -5.28 -9.51
N SER A 51 20.38 -4.56 -10.62
CA SER A 51 19.53 -3.44 -11.04
C SER A 51 18.08 -3.86 -11.24
N ARG A 52 17.88 -4.99 -11.92
CA ARG A 52 16.54 -5.53 -12.20
C ARG A 52 15.87 -6.06 -10.93
N LEU A 53 16.66 -6.62 -10.01
CA LEU A 53 16.19 -7.03 -8.70
C LEU A 53 15.69 -5.82 -7.88
N MET A 54 16.45 -4.72 -7.90
CA MET A 54 16.05 -3.48 -7.22
C MET A 54 14.79 -2.86 -7.84
N ASP A 55 14.66 -2.85 -9.17
CA ASP A 55 13.44 -2.41 -9.84
C ASP A 55 12.21 -3.23 -9.38
N LEU A 56 12.36 -4.55 -9.26
CA LEU A 56 11.29 -5.43 -8.78
C LEU A 56 10.91 -5.13 -7.33
N PHE A 57 11.90 -4.89 -6.46
CA PHE A 57 11.64 -4.50 -5.08
C PHE A 57 10.90 -3.18 -4.99
N SER A 58 11.34 -2.16 -5.73
CA SER A 58 10.66 -0.86 -5.77
C SER A 58 9.22 -0.99 -6.28
N PHE A 59 9.00 -1.79 -7.32
CA PHE A 59 7.66 -2.03 -7.86
C PHE A 59 6.73 -2.70 -6.83
N ILE A 60 7.20 -3.76 -6.18
CA ILE A 60 6.40 -4.47 -5.17
C ILE A 60 6.10 -3.56 -3.98
N ALA A 61 7.09 -2.81 -3.49
CA ALA A 61 6.91 -1.90 -2.36
C ALA A 61 5.91 -0.76 -2.68
N GLN A 62 5.96 -0.22 -3.89
CA GLN A 62 5.03 0.82 -4.33
C GLN A 62 3.59 0.29 -4.38
N GLU A 63 3.40 -0.94 -4.86
CA GLU A 63 2.08 -1.56 -4.93
C GLU A 63 1.50 -1.87 -3.55
N GLU A 64 2.31 -2.40 -2.63
CA GLU A 64 1.90 -2.61 -1.23
C GLU A 64 1.52 -1.29 -0.57
N GLN A 65 2.32 -0.24 -0.76
CA GLN A 65 2.00 1.10 -0.24
C GLN A 65 0.68 1.63 -0.81
N GLN A 66 0.40 1.38 -2.08
CA GLN A 66 -0.85 1.79 -2.71
C GLN A 66 -2.06 1.00 -2.18
N GLU A 67 -1.89 -0.29 -1.92
CA GLU A 67 -2.90 -1.15 -1.32
C GLU A 67 -3.22 -0.69 0.11
N GLU A 68 -2.19 -0.48 0.95
CA GLU A 68 -2.35 0.06 2.30
C GLU A 68 -3.06 1.43 2.28
N LEU A 69 -2.64 2.33 1.39
CA LEU A 69 -3.28 3.64 1.26
C LEU A 69 -4.75 3.53 0.85
N ASN A 70 -5.10 2.56 -0.02
CA ASN A 70 -6.49 2.28 -0.38
C ASN A 70 -7.29 1.73 0.82
N GLU A 71 -6.70 0.86 1.64
CA GLU A 71 -7.33 0.40 2.89
C GLU A 71 -7.58 1.55 3.85
N TRP A 72 -6.58 2.42 4.06
CA TRP A 72 -6.73 3.62 4.88
C TRP A 72 -7.81 4.55 4.36
N LYS A 73 -7.93 4.73 3.04
CA LYS A 73 -9.04 5.49 2.43
C LYS A 73 -10.40 4.86 2.69
N LYS A 74 -10.53 3.52 2.62
CA LYS A 74 -11.78 2.82 2.96
C LYS A 74 -12.16 3.06 4.44
N MET A 75 -11.18 2.96 5.34
CA MET A 75 -11.40 3.23 6.77
C MET A 75 -11.75 4.69 7.03
N ALA A 76 -11.11 5.62 6.31
CA ALA A 76 -11.43 7.04 6.36
C ALA A 76 -12.85 7.31 5.85
N PHE A 77 -13.31 6.60 4.81
CA PHE A 77 -14.68 6.72 4.31
C PHE A 77 -15.71 6.31 5.38
N ILE A 78 -15.47 5.20 6.08
CA ILE A 78 -16.33 4.78 7.20
C ILE A 78 -16.34 5.86 8.29
N GLY A 79 -15.17 6.43 8.62
CA GLY A 79 -15.04 7.54 9.56
C GLY A 79 -15.78 8.81 9.12
N PHE A 80 -15.76 9.11 7.82
CA PHE A 80 -16.46 10.24 7.23
C PHE A 80 -17.98 10.09 7.33
N GLN A 81 -18.51 8.90 7.01
CA GLN A 81 -19.95 8.61 7.09
C GLN A 81 -20.50 8.59 8.52
N THR A 82 -19.67 8.22 9.50
CA THR A 82 -20.10 8.07 10.90
C THR A 82 -19.92 9.32 11.76
N ARG A 83 -19.18 10.32 11.27
CA ARG A 83 -18.96 11.58 11.98
C ARG A 83 -19.98 12.64 11.57
N GLN A 84 -20.47 13.39 12.56
CA GLN A 84 -21.14 14.66 12.31
C GLN A 84 -20.07 15.73 12.06
N LEU A 85 -19.64 15.82 10.80
CA LEU A 85 -18.69 16.83 10.34
C LEU A 85 -19.41 18.17 10.11
N GLU A 86 -18.64 19.25 10.03
CA GLU A 86 -19.17 20.57 9.70
C GLU A 86 -19.85 20.53 8.31
N GLU A 87 -20.98 21.24 8.22
CA GLU A 87 -21.82 21.29 7.03
C GLU A 87 -21.00 21.81 5.83
N GLY A 88 -20.85 20.99 4.80
CA GLY A 88 -20.06 21.30 3.59
C GLY A 88 -18.65 20.70 3.54
N THR A 89 -18.19 19.97 4.56
CA THR A 89 -16.92 19.23 4.50
C THR A 89 -17.00 18.10 3.49
N THR A 90 -16.14 18.09 2.46
CA THR A 90 -16.12 17.00 1.49
C THR A 90 -15.26 15.83 1.99
N PHE A 91 -15.44 14.66 1.38
CA PHE A 91 -14.57 13.52 1.68
C PHE A 91 -13.11 13.78 1.29
N ASN A 92 -12.86 14.59 0.26
CA ASN A 92 -11.49 14.94 -0.14
C ASN A 92 -10.82 15.80 0.93
N ASP A 93 -11.51 16.82 1.46
CA ASP A 93 -11.01 17.65 2.57
C ASP A 93 -10.71 16.79 3.80
N TYR A 94 -11.56 15.80 4.07
CA TYR A 94 -11.35 14.82 5.12
C TYR A 94 -10.07 13.99 4.86
N LEU A 95 -9.90 13.42 3.66
CA LEU A 95 -8.68 12.67 3.32
C LEU A 95 -7.42 13.53 3.41
N GLN A 96 -7.49 14.79 2.98
CA GLN A 96 -6.37 15.74 3.04
C GLN A 96 -5.95 16.01 4.50
N ALA A 97 -6.92 16.18 5.41
CA ALA A 97 -6.64 16.36 6.83
C ALA A 97 -5.90 15.16 7.46
N PHE A 98 -6.11 13.94 6.93
CA PHE A 98 -5.42 12.73 7.36
C PHE A 98 -4.16 12.40 6.54
N GLY A 99 -3.78 13.25 5.58
CA GLY A 99 -2.61 13.01 4.72
C GLY A 99 -2.78 11.81 3.78
N LEU A 100 -4.02 11.40 3.49
CA LEU A 100 -4.35 10.26 2.63
C LEU A 100 -4.59 10.65 1.17
N THR A 101 -4.53 11.95 0.86
CA THR A 101 -4.41 12.44 -0.51
C THR A 101 -3.00 12.15 -1.00
N GLY A 102 -2.80 10.99 -1.61
CA GLY A 102 -1.52 10.59 -2.19
C GLY A 102 -0.99 11.65 -3.16
N SER A 103 0.32 11.91 -3.11
CA SER A 103 1.02 12.66 -4.15
C SER A 103 0.99 11.85 -5.44
N GLN A 104 -0.07 12.02 -6.22
CA GLN A 104 -0.20 11.42 -7.53
C GLN A 104 0.04 12.54 -8.54
N GLU A 105 1.19 12.51 -9.21
CA GLU A 105 1.17 12.88 -10.63
C GLU A 105 0.18 11.92 -11.29
N ASP A 106 -1.10 12.30 -11.25
CA ASP A 106 -2.20 11.64 -11.94
C ASP A 106 -1.99 11.82 -13.44
N LYS A 107 -1.05 11.07 -14.01
CA LYS A 107 -1.09 10.73 -15.43
C LYS A 107 -1.96 9.49 -15.58
N ASP A 108 -3.16 9.76 -16.06
CA ASP A 108 -4.01 8.84 -16.80
C ASP A 108 -4.46 7.58 -16.04
N SER A 109 -5.29 7.78 -15.03
CA SER A 109 -6.50 6.97 -14.99
C SER A 109 -7.69 7.93 -14.92
N SER A 110 -8.26 8.21 -16.08
CA SER A 110 -9.65 8.66 -16.17
C SER A 110 -10.51 7.55 -15.58
N TYR A 111 -10.61 7.49 -14.25
CA TYR A 111 -11.79 6.95 -13.62
C TYR A 111 -12.90 7.89 -14.07
N GLU A 112 -13.55 7.51 -15.17
CA GLU A 112 -14.88 7.99 -15.50
C GLU A 112 -15.67 7.73 -14.23
N MET A 113 -15.98 8.83 -13.52
CA MET A 113 -16.75 8.77 -12.29
C MET A 113 -18.10 8.20 -12.70
N GLY A 114 -18.24 6.88 -12.58
CA GLY A 114 -19.43 6.14 -12.93
C GLY A 114 -20.61 6.86 -12.28
N GLU A 115 -21.69 6.99 -13.04
CA GLU A 115 -22.89 7.73 -12.64
C GLU A 115 -23.18 7.52 -11.16
N VAL A 116 -23.17 8.61 -10.39
CA VAL A 116 -23.49 8.58 -8.97
C VAL A 116 -24.97 8.26 -8.88
N TRP A 117 -25.28 6.98 -8.71
CA TRP A 117 -26.65 6.53 -8.55
C TRP A 117 -27.25 7.11 -7.28
N THR A 118 -28.50 7.56 -7.37
CA THR A 118 -29.26 7.91 -6.18
C THR A 118 -29.54 6.66 -5.36
N LYS A 119 -29.92 6.85 -4.10
CA LYS A 119 -30.24 5.74 -3.19
C LYS A 119 -31.30 4.82 -3.80
N GLU A 120 -32.30 5.40 -4.44
CA GLU A 120 -33.41 4.68 -5.07
C GLU A 120 -32.94 3.85 -6.28
N GLU A 121 -31.98 4.37 -7.07
CA GLU A 121 -31.42 3.66 -8.23
C GLU A 121 -30.55 2.47 -7.79
N CYS A 122 -29.81 2.62 -6.69
CA CYS A 122 -29.00 1.55 -6.12
C CYS A 122 -29.88 0.44 -5.50
N GLU A 123 -30.94 0.81 -4.79
CA GLU A 123 -31.93 -0.13 -4.24
C GLU A 123 -32.65 -0.91 -5.35
N ALA A 124 -33.10 -0.24 -6.42
CA ALA A 124 -33.73 -0.88 -7.57
C ALA A 124 -32.78 -1.84 -8.31
N HIS A 125 -31.50 -1.49 -8.43
CA HIS A 125 -30.51 -2.36 -9.06
C HIS A 125 -30.25 -3.63 -8.24
N VAL A 126 -30.16 -3.49 -6.91
CA VAL A 126 -30.00 -4.63 -6.00
C VAL A 126 -31.23 -5.55 -6.03
N GLU A 127 -32.44 -4.98 -6.05
CA GLU A 127 -33.68 -5.76 -6.20
C GLU A 127 -33.71 -6.53 -7.52
N HIS A 128 -33.28 -5.91 -8.62
CA HIS A 128 -33.18 -6.57 -9.92
C HIS A 128 -32.20 -7.75 -9.90
N ILE A 129 -31.01 -7.57 -9.31
CA ILE A 129 -30.02 -8.65 -9.16
C ILE A 129 -30.60 -9.78 -8.30
N MET A 130 -31.22 -9.45 -7.16
CA MET A 130 -31.82 -10.46 -6.28
C MET A 130 -32.93 -11.25 -6.97
N ALA A 131 -33.76 -10.61 -7.79
CA ALA A 131 -34.78 -11.27 -8.59
C ALA A 131 -34.17 -12.21 -9.64
N GLN A 132 -33.06 -11.81 -10.27
CA GLN A 132 -32.35 -12.62 -11.26
C GLN A 132 -31.80 -13.91 -10.65
N PHE A 133 -31.38 -13.89 -9.39
CA PHE A 133 -30.95 -15.09 -8.65
C PHE A 133 -32.11 -15.90 -8.05
N GLN A 134 -33.31 -15.34 -7.97
CA GLN A 134 -34.50 -16.07 -7.51
C GLN A 134 -35.21 -16.81 -8.65
N GLU A 135 -35.11 -16.34 -9.89
CA GLU A 135 -35.66 -17.05 -11.06
C GLU A 135 -34.87 -18.31 -11.42
N ASP A 136 -33.58 -18.39 -11.08
CA ASP A 136 -32.73 -19.56 -11.35
C ASP A 136 -32.96 -20.76 -10.40
N ASP A 137 -33.71 -20.59 -9.30
CA ASP A 137 -34.03 -21.67 -8.35
C ASP A 137 -35.43 -22.31 -8.60
N ASP A 138 -36.23 -21.77 -9.54
CA ASP A 138 -37.59 -22.23 -9.86
C ASP A 138 -37.72 -22.92 -11.25
N GLU A 139 -36.63 -23.12 -12.00
CA GLU A 139 -36.61 -23.98 -13.19
C GLU A 139 -36.15 -25.41 -12.85
N GLU A 140 -37.10 -26.23 -12.37
CA GLU A 140 -37.04 -27.71 -12.34
C GLU A 140 -37.63 -28.33 -13.62
#